data_AF-A0A2T7TUG2-F1
#
_entry.id   AF-A0A2T7TUG2-F1
#
_cell.length_a   1.000
_cell.length_b   1.000
_cell.length_c   1.000
_cell.angle_alpha   90.00
_cell.angle_beta   90.00
_cell.angle_gamma   90.00
#
_symmetry.space_group_name_H-M   'P 1'
#
loop_
_entity.id
_entity.type
_entity.pdbx_description
1 polymer ?
#
loop_
_entity_poly.entity_id
_entity_poly.type
_entity_poly.pdbx_seq_one_letter_code
_entity_poly.pdbx_strand_id
1 'polypeptide(L)'
;MAEMMQERGVNVDPSTIFRWVQRYAPEIEKRVRRYQEHRSDSWRVDETYVRVGGRWKYLFRAVDKDGQLIDFMLSDRRNTRAAYHFLRKALKTMSDYPPLSITTDKPASYPKAIRRLQREGLLLKDVEHRTSKYRNNIIEGTTGHSSGHRQVNGLKSQSLTGSAYQKPAARPVTSAQVVKA
;
A
#
# COMPACT_ATOMS: atom_id res chain seq x y z
N MET A 1 -9.87 8.54 -18.07
CA MET A 1 -9.64 10.01 -18.02
C MET A 1 -9.51 10.62 -19.42
N ALA A 2 -8.66 10.09 -20.31
CA ALA A 2 -8.63 10.54 -21.71
C ALA A 2 -10.00 10.33 -22.40
N GLU A 3 -10.60 9.14 -22.21
CA GLU A 3 -11.96 8.85 -22.67
C GLU A 3 -13.00 9.80 -22.05
N MET A 4 -12.95 10.04 -20.74
CA MET A 4 -13.84 11.00 -20.07
C MET A 4 -13.70 12.46 -20.55
N MET A 5 -12.49 12.86 -21.00
CA MET A 5 -12.25 14.17 -21.60
C MET A 5 -12.75 14.23 -23.04
N GLN A 6 -12.61 13.11 -23.76
CA GLN A 6 -13.11 12.94 -25.12
C GLN A 6 -14.66 12.94 -25.16
N GLU A 7 -15.32 12.33 -24.18
CA GLU A 7 -16.77 12.41 -23.95
C GLU A 7 -17.26 13.85 -23.74
N ARG A 8 -16.38 14.75 -23.29
CA ARG A 8 -16.64 16.18 -23.12
C ARG A 8 -16.16 17.03 -24.30
N GLY A 9 -15.80 16.40 -25.42
CA GLY A 9 -15.35 17.07 -26.65
C GLY A 9 -13.91 17.56 -26.62
N VAL A 10 -13.12 17.20 -25.60
CA VAL A 10 -11.72 17.62 -25.48
C VAL A 10 -10.80 16.47 -25.85
N ASN A 11 -10.16 16.55 -27.02
CA ASN A 11 -9.18 15.56 -27.44
C ASN A 11 -7.84 15.81 -26.72
N VAL A 12 -7.47 14.89 -25.82
CA VAL A 12 -6.25 14.99 -25.03
C VAL A 12 -5.47 13.69 -25.13
N ASP A 13 -4.22 13.77 -25.58
CA ASP A 13 -3.30 12.64 -25.57
C ASP A 13 -3.10 12.11 -24.13
N PRO A 14 -3.11 10.78 -23.89
CA PRO A 14 -2.91 10.21 -22.56
C PRO A 14 -1.63 10.69 -21.85
N SER A 15 -0.55 10.99 -22.59
CA SER A 15 0.69 11.54 -22.03
C SER A 15 0.51 12.96 -21.49
N THR A 16 -0.41 13.75 -22.07
CA THR A 16 -0.74 15.10 -21.58
C THR A 16 -1.41 15.05 -20.22
N ILE A 17 -2.33 14.10 -20.02
CA ILE A 17 -2.96 13.87 -18.72
C ILE A 17 -1.91 13.46 -17.69
N PHE A 18 -1.00 12.56 -18.05
CA PHE A 18 0.09 12.16 -17.16
C PHE A 18 0.98 13.35 -16.76
N ARG A 19 1.37 14.20 -17.72
CA ARG A 19 2.15 15.43 -17.44
C ARG A 19 1.40 16.38 -16.50
N TRP A 20 0.09 16.55 -16.67
CA TRP A 20 -0.73 17.36 -15.77
C TRP A 20 -0.79 16.77 -14.36
N VAL A 21 -0.97 15.45 -14.23
CA VAL A 21 -0.93 14.78 -12.92
C VAL A 21 0.42 15.03 -12.25
N GLN A 22 1.54 14.83 -12.96
CA GLN A 22 2.87 15.08 -12.40
C GLN A 22 3.07 16.54 -11.95
N ARG A 23 2.53 17.51 -12.71
CA ARG A 23 2.67 18.94 -12.41
C ARG A 23 1.75 19.41 -11.27
N TYR A 24 0.49 18.99 -11.28
CA TYR A 24 -0.54 19.56 -10.42
C TYR A 24 -0.87 18.71 -9.19
N ALA A 25 -0.60 17.39 -9.21
CA ALA A 25 -0.89 16.55 -8.05
C ALA A 25 -0.17 17.02 -6.76
N PRO A 26 1.12 17.43 -6.78
CA PRO A 26 1.78 17.94 -5.57
C PRO A 26 1.12 19.21 -5.01
N GLU A 27 0.69 20.12 -5.89
CA GLU A 27 0.01 21.36 -5.50
C GLU A 27 -1.40 21.11 -4.95
N ILE A 28 -2.13 20.18 -5.57
CA ILE A 28 -3.44 19.73 -5.09
C ILE A 28 -3.28 19.06 -3.73
N GLU A 29 -2.33 18.14 -3.58
CA GLU A 29 -2.04 17.45 -2.32
C GLU A 29 -1.72 18.45 -1.20
N LYS A 30 -0.86 19.44 -1.46
CA LYS A 30 -0.51 20.48 -0.49
C LYS A 30 -1.70 21.32 -0.05
N ARG A 31 -2.66 21.59 -0.93
CA ARG A 31 -3.88 22.36 -0.61
C ARG A 31 -4.88 21.50 0.13
N VAL A 32 -5.16 20.29 -0.36
CA VAL A 32 -6.12 19.35 0.22
C VAL A 32 -5.67 18.86 1.60
N ARG A 33 -4.36 18.69 1.83
CA ARG A 33 -3.81 18.26 3.13
C ARG A 33 -4.24 19.17 4.29
N ARG A 34 -4.51 20.46 4.06
CA ARG A 34 -4.98 21.40 5.09
C ARG A 34 -6.44 21.19 5.49
N TYR A 35 -7.25 20.62 4.60
CA TYR A 35 -8.67 20.36 4.82
C TYR A 35 -8.95 18.91 5.22
N GLN A 36 -7.94 18.05 5.24
CA GLN A 36 -8.04 16.72 5.83
C GLN A 36 -7.96 16.84 7.34
N GLU A 37 -9.08 17.25 7.94
CA GLU A 37 -9.24 17.29 9.39
C GLU A 37 -9.34 15.84 9.92
N HIS A 38 -8.61 15.56 11.00
CA HIS A 38 -8.61 14.30 11.75
C HIS A 38 -7.97 13.10 11.03
N ARG A 39 -6.64 13.10 10.93
CA ARG A 39 -5.91 11.86 10.67
C ARG A 39 -5.98 10.99 11.92
N SER A 40 -6.58 9.82 11.78
CA SER A 40 -6.79 8.92 12.91
C SER A 40 -5.48 8.36 13.46
N ASP A 41 -5.42 8.27 14.79
CA ASP A 41 -4.33 7.68 15.56
C ASP A 41 -4.14 6.17 15.32
N SER A 42 -5.08 5.51 14.65
CA SER A 42 -4.96 4.11 14.24
C SER A 42 -4.59 3.98 12.77
N TRP A 43 -3.45 3.35 12.52
CA TRP A 43 -2.93 3.11 11.17
C TRP A 43 -3.10 1.64 10.79
N ARG A 44 -3.42 1.41 9.52
CA ARG A 44 -3.36 0.10 8.88
C ARG A 44 -2.30 0.13 7.81
N VAL A 45 -1.38 -0.82 7.88
CA VAL A 45 -0.24 -0.93 6.97
C VAL A 45 -0.28 -2.28 6.27
N ASP A 46 -0.22 -2.25 4.95
CA ASP A 46 -0.20 -3.44 4.11
C ASP A 46 0.95 -3.40 3.09
N GLU A 47 1.26 -4.57 2.54
CA GLU A 47 2.10 -4.70 1.36
C GLU A 47 1.39 -5.53 0.30
N THR A 48 1.40 -5.03 -0.93
CA THR A 48 0.92 -5.77 -2.09
C THR A 48 1.97 -5.78 -3.21
N TYR A 49 1.84 -6.69 -4.16
CA TYR A 49 2.71 -6.75 -5.33
C TYR A 49 2.06 -6.02 -6.50
N VAL A 50 2.82 -5.15 -7.15
CA VAL A 50 2.39 -4.42 -8.33
C VAL A 50 3.42 -4.54 -9.44
N ARG A 51 2.96 -4.55 -10.69
CA ARG A 51 3.83 -4.59 -11.86
C ARG A 51 4.05 -3.16 -12.37
N VAL A 52 5.30 -2.68 -12.31
CA VAL A 52 5.68 -1.32 -12.73
C VAL A 52 6.79 -1.44 -13.77
N GLY A 53 6.57 -0.91 -14.98
CA GLY A 53 7.55 -0.99 -16.06
C GLY A 53 7.96 -2.43 -16.39
N GLY A 54 7.00 -3.36 -16.36
CA GLY A 54 7.24 -4.78 -16.62
C GLY A 54 7.83 -5.58 -15.46
N ARG A 55 8.29 -4.94 -14.37
CA ARG A 55 8.93 -5.58 -13.21
C ARG A 55 7.99 -5.64 -12.01
N TRP A 56 8.04 -6.73 -11.26
CA TRP A 56 7.32 -6.86 -9.99
C TRP A 56 8.02 -6.04 -8.89
N LYS A 57 7.23 -5.24 -8.17
CA LYS A 57 7.66 -4.45 -7.01
C LYS A 57 6.68 -4.65 -5.86
N TYR A 58 7.16 -4.41 -4.65
CA TYR A 58 6.35 -4.34 -3.45
C TYR A 58 5.86 -2.91 -3.25
N LEU A 59 4.56 -2.74 -3.19
CA LEU A 59 3.90 -1.51 -2.77
C LEU A 59 3.58 -1.62 -1.28
N PHE A 60 4.28 -0.84 -0.47
CA PHE A 60 3.94 -0.58 0.91
C PHE A 60 2.93 0.55 0.95
N ARG A 61 1.88 0.42 1.76
CA ARG A 61 0.90 1.49 1.95
C ARG A 61 0.42 1.55 3.39
N ALA A 62 0.16 2.76 3.84
CA ALA A 62 -0.42 3.08 5.13
C ALA A 62 -1.69 3.89 4.89
N VAL A 63 -2.78 3.47 5.54
CA VAL A 63 -4.04 4.21 5.58
C VAL A 63 -4.44 4.37 7.05
N ASP A 64 -5.19 5.42 7.36
CA ASP A 64 -5.76 5.59 8.70
C ASP A 64 -7.03 4.76 8.91
N LYS A 65 -7.73 4.95 10.04
CA LYS A 65 -8.93 4.18 10.35
C LYS A 65 -10.06 4.41 9.35
N ASP A 66 -10.11 5.61 8.77
CA ASP A 66 -11.14 6.12 7.88
C ASP A 66 -10.82 5.79 6.40
N GLY A 67 -9.67 5.15 6.16
CA GLY A 67 -9.24 4.70 4.83
C GLY A 67 -8.47 5.75 4.04
N GLN A 68 -8.15 6.90 4.64
CA GLN A 68 -7.40 7.94 3.99
C GLN A 68 -5.91 7.55 3.89
N LEU A 69 -5.34 7.71 2.70
CA LEU A 69 -3.93 7.39 2.43
C LEU A 69 -3.01 8.26 3.28
N ILE A 70 -2.23 7.64 4.15
CA ILE A 70 -1.16 8.28 4.92
C ILE A 70 0.07 8.41 4.04
N ASP A 71 0.55 7.26 3.52
CA ASP A 71 1.70 7.23 2.65
C ASP A 71 1.81 5.91 1.88
N PHE A 72 2.61 5.90 0.82
CA PHE A 72 3.00 4.72 0.07
C PHE A 72 4.48 4.75 -0.34
N MET A 73 5.03 3.58 -0.61
CA MET A 73 6.40 3.42 -1.09
C MET A 73 6.55 2.15 -1.93
N LEU A 74 7.23 2.27 -3.07
CA LEU A 74 7.66 1.12 -3.86
C LEU A 74 9.04 0.63 -3.41
N SER A 75 9.19 -0.68 -3.33
CA SER A 75 10.47 -1.33 -3.01
C SER A 75 10.65 -2.58 -3.87
N ASP A 76 11.89 -2.89 -4.23
CA ASP A 76 12.22 -4.16 -4.88
C ASP A 76 12.25 -5.33 -3.89
N ARG A 77 12.27 -5.04 -2.58
CA ARG A 77 12.41 -6.05 -1.51
C ARG A 77 11.36 -5.89 -0.43
N ARG A 78 10.83 -7.01 0.06
CA ARG A 78 10.02 -7.10 1.28
C ARG A 78 10.87 -7.59 2.44
N ASN A 79 11.53 -6.64 3.12
CA ASN A 79 12.37 -6.94 4.28
C ASN A 79 12.20 -5.88 5.37
N THR A 80 12.79 -6.13 6.54
CA THR A 80 12.75 -5.19 7.69
C THR A 80 13.28 -3.81 7.33
N ARG A 81 14.30 -3.71 6.45
CA ARG A 81 14.87 -2.42 6.05
C ARG A 81 13.87 -1.60 5.24
N ALA A 82 13.20 -2.22 4.28
CA ALA A 82 12.15 -1.57 3.50
C ALA A 82 10.96 -1.16 4.41
N ALA A 83 10.50 -2.04 5.29
CA ALA A 83 9.44 -1.72 6.25
C ALA A 83 9.82 -0.55 7.18
N TYR A 84 11.06 -0.51 7.66
CA TYR A 84 11.58 0.61 8.46
C TYR A 84 11.60 1.93 7.67
N HIS A 85 12.13 1.92 6.44
CA HIS A 85 12.16 3.14 5.62
C HIS A 85 10.75 3.63 5.30
N PHE A 86 9.83 2.72 5.01
CA PHE A 86 8.43 3.06 4.78
C PHE A 86 7.78 3.69 6.02
N LEU A 87 7.87 3.03 7.17
CA LEU A 87 7.27 3.53 8.41
C LEU A 87 7.88 4.88 8.83
N ARG A 88 9.20 5.04 8.69
CA ARG A 88 9.87 6.32 8.94
C ARG A 88 9.37 7.42 8.02
N LYS A 89 9.15 7.11 6.73
CA LYS A 89 8.58 8.06 5.75
C LYS A 89 7.17 8.47 6.18
N ALA A 90 6.30 7.50 6.49
CA ALA A 90 4.94 7.74 6.94
C ALA A 90 4.88 8.56 8.24
N LEU A 91 5.74 8.29 9.21
CA LEU A 91 5.87 9.08 10.45
C LEU A 91 6.30 10.52 10.17
N LYS A 92 7.20 10.75 9.21
CA LYS A 92 7.55 12.11 8.78
C LYS A 92 6.37 12.81 8.11
N THR A 93 5.58 12.08 7.32
CA THR A 93 4.37 12.61 6.68
C THR A 93 3.30 13.00 7.71
N MET A 94 3.27 12.31 8.86
CA MET A 94 2.33 12.53 9.97
C MET A 94 3.03 13.04 11.24
N SER A 95 4.02 13.93 11.10
CA SER A 95 4.78 14.46 12.24
C SER A 95 3.89 15.08 13.31
N ASP A 96 2.78 15.69 12.90
CA ASP A 96 1.89 16.44 13.77
C ASP A 96 0.82 15.54 14.42
N TYR A 97 0.64 14.32 13.90
CA TYR A 97 -0.38 13.35 14.32
C TYR A 97 0.21 11.92 14.35
N PRO A 98 1.11 11.62 15.29
CA PRO A 98 1.73 10.31 15.38
C PRO A 98 0.69 9.23 15.73
N PRO A 99 0.87 7.98 15.26
CA PRO A 99 -0.08 6.91 15.55
C PRO A 99 -0.01 6.47 17.00
N LEU A 100 -1.17 6.16 17.58
CA LEU A 100 -1.29 5.39 18.83
C LEU A 100 -1.31 3.88 18.58
N SER A 101 -1.74 3.44 17.39
CA SER A 101 -1.71 2.02 17.03
C SER A 101 -1.35 1.79 15.56
N ILE A 102 -0.58 0.73 15.30
CA ILE A 102 -0.23 0.28 13.96
C ILE A 102 -0.70 -1.15 13.80
N THR A 103 -1.59 -1.39 12.85
CA THR A 103 -2.03 -2.72 12.46
C THR A 103 -1.32 -3.15 11.19
N THR A 104 -0.65 -4.30 11.20
CA THR A 104 0.02 -4.85 10.01
C THR A 104 -0.53 -6.24 9.66
N ASP A 105 -0.41 -6.64 8.40
CA ASP A 105 -0.47 -8.07 8.05
C ASP A 105 0.81 -8.78 8.58
N LYS A 106 0.92 -10.09 8.39
CA LYS A 106 1.79 -11.03 9.13
C LYS A 106 3.30 -11.08 8.83
N PRO A 107 4.04 -10.22 8.08
CA PRO A 107 5.46 -10.51 7.92
C PRO A 107 6.25 -10.14 9.19
N ALA A 108 7.24 -10.99 9.51
CA ALA A 108 8.20 -10.79 10.60
C ALA A 108 9.06 -9.52 10.46
N SER A 109 8.94 -8.78 9.36
CA SER A 109 9.64 -7.53 9.09
C SER A 109 9.15 -6.38 9.96
N TYR A 110 7.84 -6.22 10.15
CA TYR A 110 7.26 -5.06 10.85
C TYR A 110 7.60 -4.99 12.34
N PRO A 111 7.47 -6.07 13.14
CA PRO A 111 7.86 -6.00 14.55
C PRO A 111 9.32 -5.56 14.76
N LYS A 112 10.24 -6.00 13.88
CA LYS A 112 11.65 -5.58 13.94
C LYS A 112 11.83 -4.12 13.54
N ALA A 113 11.08 -3.64 12.55
CA ALA A 113 11.12 -2.24 12.11
C ALA A 113 10.54 -1.29 13.19
N ILE A 114 9.39 -1.63 13.78
CA ILE A 114 8.71 -0.87 14.83
C ILE A 114 9.61 -0.75 16.06
N ARG A 115 10.16 -1.87 16.57
CA ARG A 115 11.10 -1.85 17.70
C ARG A 115 12.35 -1.01 17.43
N ARG A 116 12.81 -0.95 16.18
CA ARG A 116 13.93 -0.09 15.80
C ARG A 116 13.54 1.39 15.87
N LEU A 117 12.37 1.77 15.34
CA LEU A 117 11.87 3.15 15.40
C LEU A 117 11.66 3.63 16.84
N GLN A 118 11.14 2.74 17.70
CA GLN A 118 10.97 3.04 19.13
C GLN A 118 12.29 3.25 19.87
N ARG A 119 13.32 2.47 19.54
CA ARG A 119 14.68 2.66 20.08
C ARG A 119 15.34 3.95 19.61
N GLU A 120 15.07 4.36 18.38
CA GLU A 120 15.58 5.60 17.78
C GLU A 120 14.77 6.84 18.23
N GLY A 121 13.71 6.68 19.04
CA GLY A 121 12.87 7.78 19.49
C GLY A 121 11.96 8.37 18.41
N LEU A 122 11.83 7.70 17.26
CA LEU A 122 11.01 8.15 16.13
C LEU A 122 9.55 7.71 16.24
N LEU A 123 9.26 6.72 17.09
CA LEU A 123 7.93 6.22 17.40
C LEU A 123 7.81 6.07 18.91
N LEU A 124 6.66 6.43 19.48
CA LEU A 124 6.46 6.29 20.92
C LEU A 124 6.48 4.81 21.34
N LYS A 125 6.96 4.54 22.56
CA LYS A 125 7.16 3.16 23.05
C LYS A 125 5.85 2.44 23.39
N ASP A 126 4.81 3.20 23.68
CA ASP A 126 3.45 2.78 24.00
C ASP A 126 2.58 2.54 22.76
N VAL A 127 3.07 2.85 21.56
CA VAL A 127 2.34 2.53 20.32
C VAL A 127 2.06 1.04 20.23
N GLU A 128 0.78 0.71 20.13
CA GLU A 128 0.33 -0.67 20.07
C GLU A 128 0.55 -1.25 18.67
N HIS A 129 1.32 -2.33 18.57
CA HIS A 129 1.44 -3.10 17.32
C HIS A 129 0.46 -4.26 17.31
N ARG A 130 -0.50 -4.22 16.39
CA ARG A 130 -1.49 -5.28 16.18
C ARG A 130 -1.19 -6.05 14.90
N THR A 131 -1.42 -7.36 14.91
CA THR A 131 -1.42 -8.18 13.69
C THR A 131 -2.82 -8.71 13.43
N SER A 132 -3.39 -8.42 12.26
CA SER A 132 -4.71 -8.96 11.90
C SER A 132 -4.66 -9.62 10.52
N LYS A 133 -4.93 -10.94 10.48
CA LYS A 133 -4.91 -11.76 9.26
C LYS A 133 -6.12 -11.51 8.34
N TYR A 134 -7.18 -10.86 8.83
CA TYR A 134 -8.50 -10.88 8.19
C TYR A 134 -9.22 -9.51 8.13
N ARG A 135 -8.53 -8.38 8.31
CA ARG A 135 -9.15 -7.04 8.31
C ARG A 135 -8.78 -6.14 7.11
N ASN A 136 -8.22 -6.70 6.03
CA ASN A 136 -7.81 -5.91 4.86
C ASN A 136 -8.81 -5.91 3.68
N ASN A 137 -9.98 -6.56 3.80
CA ASN A 137 -10.98 -6.57 2.72
C ASN A 137 -11.66 -5.21 2.45
N ILE A 138 -11.40 -4.16 3.23
CA ILE A 138 -11.94 -2.82 2.91
C ILE A 138 -11.26 -2.23 1.67
N ILE A 139 -10.07 -2.70 1.29
CA ILE A 139 -9.31 -2.11 0.18
C ILE A 139 -9.34 -2.94 -1.11
N GLU A 140 -10.03 -4.08 -1.12
CA GLU A 140 -10.35 -4.81 -2.36
C GLU A 140 -11.58 -4.23 -3.08
N GLY A 141 -12.33 -3.32 -2.46
CA GLY A 141 -13.59 -2.77 -3.00
C GLY A 141 -13.49 -1.57 -3.94
N THR A 142 -12.31 -0.97 -4.17
CA THR A 142 -12.19 0.25 -5.02
C THR A 142 -11.63 -0.02 -6.43
N THR A 143 -11.14 -1.22 -6.71
CA THR A 143 -10.60 -1.59 -8.04
C THR A 143 -11.64 -2.37 -8.88
N GLY A 144 -12.91 -1.98 -8.81
CA GLY A 144 -14.03 -2.73 -9.38
C GLY A 144 -15.10 -1.87 -10.04
N HIS A 145 -14.75 -0.85 -10.80
CA HIS A 145 -15.68 -0.31 -11.80
C HIS A 145 -15.46 -1.04 -13.12
N SER A 146 -16.08 -2.22 -13.25
CA SER A 146 -16.41 -2.86 -14.52
C SER A 146 -17.37 -4.03 -14.24
N SER A 147 -18.58 -3.88 -14.75
CA SER A 147 -19.61 -4.92 -14.95
C SER A 147 -20.33 -5.43 -13.71
N GLY A 148 -21.52 -4.88 -13.50
CA GLY A 148 -22.52 -5.46 -12.63
C GLY A 148 -22.96 -6.84 -13.12
N HIS A 149 -23.24 -7.73 -12.18
CA HIS A 149 -24.15 -8.84 -12.41
C HIS A 149 -25.00 -9.03 -11.16
N ARG A 150 -26.31 -8.81 -11.35
CA ARG A 150 -27.37 -9.28 -10.47
C ARG A 150 -27.15 -10.75 -10.16
N GLN A 151 -27.33 -11.07 -8.89
CA GLN A 151 -27.50 -12.42 -8.40
C GLN A 151 -28.74 -13.03 -9.06
N VAL A 152 -28.54 -14.06 -9.88
CA VAL A 152 -29.58 -15.01 -10.29
C VAL A 152 -29.09 -16.42 -10.03
N ASN A 153 -29.87 -17.14 -9.23
CA ASN A 153 -29.63 -18.53 -8.84
C ASN A 153 -29.79 -19.48 -10.04
N GLY A 154 -28.93 -20.51 -10.06
CA GLY A 154 -29.20 -21.78 -10.75
C GLY A 154 -28.35 -22.04 -12.00
N LEU A 155 -27.40 -22.98 -11.88
CA LEU A 155 -27.18 -24.15 -12.78
C LEU A 155 -25.77 -24.74 -12.57
N LYS A 156 -25.71 -26.07 -12.57
CA LYS A 156 -24.52 -26.88 -12.33
C LYS A 156 -23.57 -26.91 -13.56
N SER A 157 -22.29 -27.10 -13.23
CA SER A 157 -21.18 -27.73 -14.00
C SER A 157 -20.79 -27.15 -15.37
N GLN A 158 -19.54 -26.69 -15.46
CA GLN A 158 -18.53 -27.35 -16.32
C GLN A 158 -17.12 -26.83 -16.00
N SER A 159 -16.20 -27.78 -15.90
CA SER A 159 -14.76 -27.61 -15.70
C SER A 159 -14.08 -27.00 -16.93
N LEU A 160 -13.34 -25.90 -16.74
CA LEU A 160 -12.23 -25.53 -17.60
C LEU A 160 -10.97 -25.30 -16.76
N THR A 161 -10.00 -26.15 -17.06
CA THR A 161 -8.66 -26.26 -16.52
C THR A 161 -7.79 -25.03 -16.80
N GLY A 162 -7.06 -24.59 -15.76
CA GLY A 162 -5.63 -24.34 -15.88
C GLY A 162 -5.15 -22.99 -16.42
N SER A 163 -5.05 -21.98 -15.55
CA SER A 163 -3.82 -21.19 -15.46
C SER A 163 -3.62 -20.77 -14.02
N ALA A 164 -2.72 -21.48 -13.34
CA ALA A 164 -2.51 -21.37 -11.91
C ALA A 164 -2.04 -19.96 -11.53
N TYR A 165 -2.75 -19.36 -10.57
CA TYR A 165 -2.23 -18.32 -9.69
C TYR A 165 -1.01 -18.87 -8.95
N GLN A 166 0.16 -18.75 -9.56
CA GLN A 166 1.40 -19.21 -8.96
C GLN A 166 2.11 -18.01 -8.35
N LYS A 167 1.99 -17.88 -7.03
CA LYS A 167 2.85 -17.01 -6.23
C LYS A 167 4.30 -17.29 -6.61
N PRO A 168 5.08 -16.33 -7.15
CA PRO A 168 6.51 -16.53 -7.27
C PRO A 168 7.08 -16.67 -5.85
N ALA A 169 7.79 -17.78 -5.61
CA ALA A 169 8.45 -18.03 -4.33
C ALA A 169 9.38 -16.86 -3.99
N ALA A 170 9.31 -16.39 -2.74
CA ALA A 170 10.26 -15.42 -2.22
C ALA A 170 11.67 -15.98 -2.45
N ARG A 171 12.53 -15.23 -3.15
CA ARG A 171 13.93 -15.64 -3.36
C ARG A 171 14.58 -15.85 -1.99
N PRO A 172 15.22 -17.01 -1.72
CA PRO A 172 15.87 -17.26 -0.45
C PRO A 172 16.99 -16.24 -0.24
N VAL A 173 17.07 -15.70 0.97
CA VAL A 173 18.20 -14.88 1.40
C VAL A 173 19.37 -15.84 1.58
N THR A 174 20.39 -15.73 0.74
CA THR A 174 21.64 -16.49 0.86
C THR A 174 22.27 -16.16 2.22
N SER A 175 22.25 -17.12 3.14
CA SER A 175 23.06 -17.07 4.36
C SER A 175 24.52 -17.22 3.93
N ALA A 176 25.27 -16.12 3.95
CA ALA A 176 26.72 -16.18 3.90
C ALA A 176 27.19 -16.88 5.19
N GLN A 177 27.77 -18.07 5.05
CA GLN A 177 28.48 -18.73 6.14
C GLN A 177 29.70 -17.88 6.49
N VAL A 178 29.73 -17.42 7.73
CA VAL A 178 30.95 -16.96 8.39
C VAL A 178 31.66 -18.22 8.86
N VAL A 179 32.80 -18.54 8.25
CA VAL A 179 33.81 -19.41 8.87
C VAL A 179 34.95 -18.49 9.31
N LYS A 180 35.11 -18.33 10.61
CA LYS A 180 36.33 -17.84 11.25
C LYS A 180 36.59 -18.70 12.48
N ALA A 181 37.60 -19.56 12.38
CA ALA A 181 38.74 -19.67 13.28
C ALA A 181 39.65 -20.75 12.70
#